data_AF-A0A2N9NMU1-F1
#
_entry.id   AF-A0A2N9NMU1-F1
#
_cell.length_a   1.000
_cell.length_b   1.000
_cell.length_c   1.000
_cell.angle_alpha   90.00
_cell.angle_beta   90.00
_cell.angle_gamma   90.00
#
_symmetry.space_group_name_H-M   'P 1'
#
loop_
_entity.id
_entity.type
_entity.pdbx_description
1 polymer ?
#
loop_
_entity_poly.entity_id
_entity_poly.type
_entity_poly.pdbx_seq_one_letter_code
_entity_poly.pdbx_strand_id
1 'polypeptide(L)'
;MSATAQKPSDGEITPPVHLEFIQNQLENPAASVAAVSEIEHYHRALFLHHHALEWEQARQKAQTHSERLAFLEGRLKETVLCLSNRPGLVPVIVDGREDTAPNPPWNAWELFMFALCCAGIACLIAFGVSNISFNLLESGFITFRENPLRAYLWTALLPVGALAIKVGWDCVQERRTRDRYLWFCLAAGILGVLVWVGAYASVYPSLSKGINDQIASLTVFDAPSTSSAAPHSLNFAGAKWIDVITVAGQAVAEIFLSAVLGMYLTNLYGRHRPVRLALDPATTQLDQERSRLEESIARERLGLGEANGHIAKLENQLAALLAYGKSLFHREAARRQDHSQKRQIILEQLSDHVRHHLDGADPDRSLAGASAVSSSSPRNGT
;
A
#
# COMPACT_ATOMS: atom_id res chain seq x y z
N MET A 1 11.44 -15.93 24.52
CA MET A 1 11.16 -17.09 25.41
C MET A 1 12.17 -18.17 25.04
N SER A 2 13.17 -18.40 25.90
CA SER A 2 14.22 -19.40 25.65
C SER A 2 13.63 -20.80 25.70
N ALA A 3 13.60 -21.47 24.56
CA ALA A 3 13.33 -22.89 24.48
C ALA A 3 14.52 -23.64 25.11
N THR A 4 14.34 -24.11 26.34
CA THR A 4 15.22 -25.10 26.95
C THR A 4 15.13 -26.40 26.15
N ALA A 5 16.14 -26.66 25.34
CA ALA A 5 16.35 -27.95 24.69
C ALA A 5 16.49 -29.03 25.77
N GLN A 6 15.49 -29.91 25.89
CA GLN A 6 15.58 -31.12 26.67
C GLN A 6 16.69 -31.99 26.08
N LYS A 7 17.70 -32.23 26.91
CA LYS A 7 18.79 -33.17 26.67
C LYS A 7 18.17 -34.57 26.51
N PRO A 8 18.36 -35.27 25.38
CA PRO A 8 17.88 -36.65 25.27
C PRO A 8 18.64 -37.49 26.29
N SER A 9 17.91 -38.22 27.13
CA SER A 9 18.48 -39.17 28.07
C SER A 9 19.09 -40.33 27.29
N ASP A 10 20.42 -40.35 27.23
CA ASP A 10 21.21 -41.52 26.85
C ASP A 10 20.88 -42.66 27.81
N GLY A 11 20.05 -43.60 27.35
CA GLY A 11 19.60 -44.73 28.15
C GLY A 11 18.12 -45.03 28.01
N GLU A 12 17.55 -44.91 26.81
CA GLU A 12 16.27 -45.55 26.52
C GLU A 12 16.52 -47.05 26.43
N ILE A 13 16.46 -47.68 27.61
CA ILE A 13 16.36 -49.12 27.82
C ILE A 13 15.31 -49.60 26.83
N THR A 14 15.74 -50.35 25.82
CA THR A 14 14.81 -51.06 24.94
C THR A 14 13.84 -51.78 25.85
N PRO A 15 12.53 -51.49 25.78
CA PRO A 15 11.59 -52.14 26.67
C PRO A 15 11.81 -53.65 26.54
N PRO A 16 12.06 -54.39 27.64
CA PRO A 16 12.46 -55.80 27.59
C PRO A 16 11.48 -56.65 26.75
N VAL A 17 10.22 -56.20 26.68
CA VAL A 17 9.14 -56.71 25.84
C VAL A 17 9.50 -56.84 24.35
N HIS A 18 10.31 -55.93 23.76
CA HIS A 18 10.71 -56.02 22.36
C HIS A 18 11.62 -57.22 22.08
N LEU A 19 12.59 -57.46 22.97
CA LEU A 19 13.53 -58.56 22.83
C LEU A 19 12.85 -59.89 23.10
N GLU A 20 11.94 -59.95 24.08
CA GLU A 20 11.13 -61.14 24.35
C GLU A 20 10.25 -61.52 23.17
N PHE A 21 9.56 -60.55 22.54
CA PHE A 21 8.77 -60.81 21.34
C PHE A 21 9.63 -61.32 20.19
N ILE A 22 10.78 -60.69 19.93
CA ILE A 22 11.72 -61.12 18.89
C ILE A 22 12.27 -62.53 19.17
N GLN A 23 12.60 -62.85 20.43
CA GLN A 23 13.10 -64.16 20.83
C GLN A 23 12.03 -65.24 20.65
N ASN A 24 10.79 -64.98 21.03
CA ASN A 24 9.65 -65.88 20.80
C ASN A 24 9.43 -66.16 19.32
N GLN A 25 9.53 -65.14 18.46
CA GLN A 25 9.40 -65.31 17.02
C GLN A 25 10.53 -66.15 16.41
N LEU A 26 11.74 -65.98 16.90
CA LEU A 26 12.90 -66.78 16.49
C LEU A 26 12.87 -68.23 17.02
N GLU A 27 12.03 -68.56 18.00
CA GLU A 27 11.84 -69.93 18.50
C GLU A 27 10.89 -70.76 17.64
N ASN A 28 10.12 -70.12 16.76
CA ASN A 28 9.17 -70.77 15.87
C ASN A 28 9.85 -71.18 14.55
N PRO A 29 10.16 -72.48 14.32
CA PRO A 29 10.93 -72.93 13.15
C PRO A 29 10.19 -72.78 11.81
N ALA A 30 8.88 -72.57 11.84
CA ALA A 30 8.05 -72.36 10.64
C ALA A 30 8.01 -70.88 10.16
N ALA A 31 8.59 -69.94 10.91
CA ALA A 31 8.31 -68.51 10.77
C ALA A 31 9.36 -67.70 9.99
N SER A 32 10.45 -68.27 9.46
CA SER A 32 11.62 -67.48 9.04
C SER A 32 11.35 -66.31 8.06
N VAL A 33 10.39 -66.44 7.13
CA VAL A 33 9.99 -65.37 6.20
C VAL A 33 8.84 -64.51 6.76
N ALA A 34 7.89 -65.12 7.48
CA ALA A 34 6.75 -64.42 8.08
C ALA A 34 7.15 -63.57 9.31
N ALA A 35 8.20 -63.97 10.03
CA ALA A 35 8.67 -63.35 11.27
C ALA A 35 9.09 -61.89 11.07
N VAL A 36 9.73 -61.55 9.95
CA VAL A 36 10.09 -60.15 9.65
C VAL A 36 8.84 -59.30 9.49
N SER A 37 7.80 -59.81 8.81
CA SER A 37 6.54 -59.09 8.63
C SER A 37 5.74 -58.97 9.93
N GLU A 38 5.79 -59.97 10.81
CA GLU A 38 5.16 -59.92 12.13
C GLU A 38 5.86 -58.92 13.06
N ILE A 39 7.18 -58.81 12.97
CA ILE A 39 7.96 -57.81 13.72
C ILE A 39 7.66 -56.41 13.22
N GLU A 40 7.55 -56.21 11.90
CA GLU A 40 7.06 -54.93 11.35
C GLU A 40 5.66 -54.61 11.85
N HIS A 41 4.74 -55.60 11.86
CA HIS A 41 3.38 -55.41 12.32
C HIS A 41 3.33 -55.03 13.80
N TYR A 42 4.09 -55.72 14.66
CA TYR A 42 4.19 -55.41 16.08
C TYR A 42 4.70 -53.99 16.32
N HIS A 43 5.80 -53.61 15.68
CA HIS A 43 6.41 -52.29 15.82
C HIS A 43 5.51 -51.17 15.26
N ARG A 44 4.79 -51.44 14.17
CA ARG A 44 3.78 -50.52 13.63
C ARG A 44 2.58 -50.37 14.56
N ALA A 45 2.08 -51.47 15.13
CA ALA A 45 0.99 -51.45 16.09
C ALA A 45 1.37 -50.69 17.37
N LEU A 46 2.60 -50.89 17.86
CA LEU A 46 3.13 -50.17 19.01
C LEU A 46 3.25 -48.67 18.74
N PHE A 47 3.80 -48.30 17.57
CA PHE A 47 3.91 -46.90 17.18
C PHE A 47 2.54 -46.24 17.08
N LEU A 48 1.58 -46.92 16.42
CA LEU A 48 0.20 -46.43 16.33
C LEU A 48 -0.44 -46.33 17.72
N HIS A 49 -0.21 -47.25 18.63
CA HIS A 49 -0.74 -47.14 19.99
C HIS A 49 -0.30 -45.85 20.70
N HIS A 50 0.93 -45.39 20.47
CA HIS A 50 1.47 -44.18 21.11
C HIS A 50 1.14 -42.90 20.34
N HIS A 51 1.17 -42.95 19.00
CA HIS A 51 1.10 -41.77 18.15
C HIS A 51 -0.15 -41.70 17.24
N ALA A 52 -1.08 -42.65 17.31
CA ALA A 52 -2.27 -42.65 16.43
C ALA A 52 -3.09 -41.37 16.61
N LEU A 53 -3.26 -40.90 17.84
CA LEU A 53 -4.01 -39.68 18.12
C LEU A 53 -3.33 -38.45 17.53
N GLU A 54 -2.01 -38.33 17.69
CA GLU A 54 -1.22 -37.22 17.12
C GLU A 54 -1.24 -37.25 15.59
N TRP A 55 -1.09 -38.43 15.00
CA TRP A 55 -1.13 -38.64 13.56
C TRP A 55 -2.49 -38.23 12.99
N GLU A 56 -3.58 -38.73 13.58
CA GLU A 56 -4.93 -38.46 13.13
C GLU A 56 -5.27 -36.96 13.28
N GLN A 57 -4.85 -36.34 14.38
CA GLN A 57 -4.97 -34.88 14.56
C GLN A 57 -4.21 -34.10 13.50
N ALA A 58 -2.97 -34.48 13.18
CA ALA A 58 -2.19 -33.83 12.13
C ALA A 58 -2.84 -34.00 10.75
N ARG A 59 -3.40 -35.18 10.47
CA ARG A 59 -4.14 -35.48 9.23
C ARG A 59 -5.42 -34.67 9.10
N GLN A 60 -6.22 -34.59 10.16
CA GLN A 60 -7.43 -33.78 10.21
C GLN A 60 -7.13 -32.29 10.05
N LYS A 61 -6.05 -31.80 10.67
CA LYS A 61 -5.57 -30.42 10.48
C LYS A 61 -5.16 -30.17 9.03
N ALA A 62 -4.38 -31.07 8.43
CA ALA A 62 -3.97 -30.95 7.02
C ALA A 62 -5.19 -30.91 6.08
N GLN A 63 -6.18 -31.77 6.32
CA GLN A 63 -7.43 -31.77 5.54
C GLN A 63 -8.23 -30.48 5.74
N THR A 64 -8.35 -29.99 6.98
CA THR A 64 -9.07 -28.74 7.27
C THR A 64 -8.39 -27.54 6.58
N HIS A 65 -7.06 -27.46 6.63
CA HIS A 65 -6.31 -26.41 5.97
C HIS A 65 -6.42 -26.51 4.43
N SER A 66 -6.41 -27.72 3.86
CA SER A 66 -6.53 -27.89 2.41
C SER A 66 -7.92 -27.51 1.89
N GLU A 67 -9.00 -27.87 2.60
CA GLU A 67 -10.37 -27.49 2.27
C GLU A 67 -10.57 -25.97 2.35
N ARG A 68 -10.07 -25.33 3.42
CA ARG A 68 -10.12 -23.87 3.58
C ARG A 68 -9.33 -23.15 2.49
N LEU A 69 -8.15 -23.66 2.16
CA LEU A 69 -7.30 -23.09 1.10
C LEU A 69 -8.04 -23.14 -0.24
N ALA A 70 -8.64 -24.28 -0.61
CA ALA A 70 -9.41 -24.40 -1.84
C ALA A 70 -10.57 -23.39 -1.91
N PHE A 71 -11.29 -23.20 -0.79
CA PHE A 71 -12.35 -22.20 -0.69
C PHE A 71 -11.82 -20.76 -0.86
N LEU A 72 -10.74 -20.40 -0.16
CA LEU A 72 -10.15 -19.06 -0.24
C LEU A 72 -9.58 -18.76 -1.63
N GLU A 73 -8.96 -19.74 -2.28
CA GLU A 73 -8.48 -19.59 -3.66
C GLU A 73 -9.63 -19.42 -4.66
N GLY A 74 -10.76 -20.11 -4.44
CA GLY A 74 -11.98 -19.88 -5.23
C GLY A 74 -12.47 -18.44 -5.10
N ARG A 75 -12.55 -17.92 -3.87
CA ARG A 75 -12.98 -16.54 -3.59
C ARG A 75 -11.99 -15.50 -4.12
N LEU A 76 -10.69 -15.78 -4.08
CA LEU A 76 -9.67 -14.91 -4.65
C LEU A 76 -9.83 -14.82 -6.18
N LYS A 77 -10.10 -15.95 -6.86
CA LYS A 77 -10.33 -15.94 -8.31
C LYS A 77 -11.58 -15.14 -8.67
N GLU A 78 -12.66 -15.28 -7.90
CA GLU A 78 -13.90 -14.52 -8.11
C GLU A 78 -13.69 -13.01 -7.91
N THR A 79 -12.98 -12.60 -6.86
CA THR A 79 -12.67 -11.18 -6.60
C THR A 79 -11.76 -10.59 -7.67
N VAL A 80 -10.76 -11.33 -8.13
CA VAL A 80 -9.89 -10.92 -9.25
C VAL A 80 -10.69 -10.76 -10.55
N LEU A 81 -11.63 -11.66 -10.83
CA LEU A 81 -12.51 -11.56 -12.00
C LEU A 81 -13.46 -10.35 -11.89
N CYS A 82 -13.99 -10.08 -10.69
CA CYS A 82 -14.80 -8.89 -10.45
C CYS A 82 -14.00 -7.61 -10.64
N LEU A 83 -12.74 -7.57 -10.19
CA LEU A 83 -11.82 -6.46 -10.41
C LEU A 83 -11.50 -6.25 -11.88
N SER A 84 -11.21 -7.33 -12.63
CA SER A 84 -10.85 -7.22 -14.06
C SER A 84 -12.02 -6.74 -14.92
N ASN A 85 -13.25 -7.07 -14.54
CA ASN A 85 -14.45 -6.68 -15.28
C ASN A 85 -14.90 -5.25 -14.99
N ARG A 86 -14.40 -4.61 -13.92
CA ARG A 86 -14.79 -3.24 -13.57
C ARG A 86 -13.81 -2.21 -14.13
N PRO A 87 -14.31 -1.09 -14.68
CA PRO A 87 -13.45 0.03 -15.05
C PRO A 87 -12.84 0.64 -13.78
N GLY A 88 -11.51 0.77 -13.74
CA GLY A 88 -10.79 1.34 -12.59
C GLY A 88 -11.12 2.81 -12.32
N LEU A 89 -11.64 3.52 -13.33
CA LEU A 89 -11.97 4.95 -13.29
C LEU A 89 -13.42 5.15 -13.70
N VAL A 90 -14.17 5.88 -12.87
CA VAL A 90 -15.58 6.21 -13.09
C VAL A 90 -15.70 7.73 -13.19
N PRO A 91 -16.54 8.25 -14.10
CA PRO A 91 -16.79 9.69 -14.22
C PRO A 91 -17.34 10.25 -12.90
N VAL A 92 -16.78 11.37 -12.44
CA VAL A 92 -17.32 12.07 -11.27
C VAL A 92 -18.68 12.67 -11.63
N ILE A 93 -19.66 12.48 -10.74
CA ILE A 93 -20.96 13.14 -10.86
C ILE A 93 -20.81 14.58 -10.36
N VAL A 94 -20.94 15.56 -11.26
CA VAL A 94 -20.93 16.99 -10.95
C VAL A 94 -22.33 17.53 -11.26
N ASP A 95 -22.98 18.14 -10.27
CA ASP A 95 -24.33 18.73 -10.41
C ASP A 95 -25.39 17.75 -10.96
N GLY A 96 -25.29 16.47 -10.55
CA GLY A 96 -26.22 15.41 -10.95
C GLY A 96 -26.03 14.89 -12.38
N ARG A 97 -24.95 15.26 -13.07
CA ARG A 97 -24.57 14.72 -14.38
C ARG A 97 -23.19 14.08 -14.32
N GLU A 98 -23.03 12.96 -15.01
CA GLU A 98 -21.73 12.31 -15.16
C GLU A 98 -20.83 13.17 -16.06
N ASP A 99 -19.66 13.53 -15.55
CA ASP A 99 -18.62 14.25 -16.28
C ASP A 99 -17.96 13.30 -17.30
N THR A 100 -18.66 13.02 -18.40
CA THR A 100 -18.27 12.06 -19.45
C THR A 100 -17.87 12.73 -20.76
N ALA A 101 -18.11 14.03 -20.89
CA ALA A 101 -17.84 14.75 -22.13
C ALA A 101 -16.33 14.95 -22.31
N PRO A 102 -15.71 14.44 -23.39
CA PRO A 102 -14.33 14.78 -23.69
C PRO A 102 -14.20 16.29 -23.85
N ASN A 103 -13.08 16.87 -23.37
CA ASN A 103 -12.84 18.30 -23.47
C ASN A 103 -13.09 18.76 -24.92
N PRO A 104 -14.05 19.68 -25.15
CA PRO A 104 -14.23 20.22 -26.49
C PRO A 104 -12.92 20.90 -26.92
N PRO A 105 -12.46 20.69 -28.16
CA PRO A 105 -11.29 21.39 -28.67
C PRO A 105 -11.55 22.90 -28.56
N TRP A 106 -10.50 23.65 -28.22
CA TRP A 106 -10.60 25.10 -28.13
C TRP A 106 -11.08 25.68 -29.46
N ASN A 107 -12.22 26.38 -29.44
CA ASN A 107 -12.64 27.13 -30.60
C ASN A 107 -11.68 28.31 -30.81
N ALA A 108 -11.37 28.66 -32.06
CA ALA A 108 -10.57 29.85 -32.38
C ALA A 108 -11.14 31.12 -31.74
N TRP A 109 -12.47 31.23 -31.65
CA TRP A 109 -13.14 32.32 -30.95
C TRP A 109 -12.86 32.34 -29.43
N GLU A 110 -12.86 31.17 -28.79
CA GLU A 110 -12.59 31.04 -27.36
C GLU A 110 -11.13 31.39 -27.05
N LEU A 111 -10.20 30.96 -27.91
CA LEU A 111 -8.79 31.32 -27.83
C LEU A 111 -8.58 32.84 -28.02
N PHE A 112 -9.25 33.44 -29.01
CA PHE A 112 -9.20 34.88 -29.23
C PHE A 112 -9.73 35.66 -28.02
N MET A 113 -10.89 35.27 -27.49
CA MET A 113 -11.48 35.91 -26.31
C MET A 113 -10.63 35.70 -25.05
N PHE A 114 -9.97 34.54 -24.90
CA PHE A 114 -9.00 34.31 -23.83
C PHE A 114 -7.80 35.25 -23.94
N ALA A 115 -7.22 35.38 -25.14
CA ALA A 115 -6.13 36.31 -25.40
C ALA A 115 -6.54 37.76 -25.12
N LEU A 116 -7.76 38.15 -25.54
CA LEU A 116 -8.33 39.47 -25.25
C LEU A 116 -8.53 39.70 -23.75
N CYS A 117 -8.98 38.69 -23.00
CA CYS A 117 -9.09 38.76 -21.54
C CYS A 117 -7.72 38.92 -20.88
N CYS A 118 -6.71 38.15 -21.30
CA CYS A 118 -5.34 38.28 -20.80
C CYS A 118 -4.77 39.68 -21.08
N ALA A 119 -4.97 40.20 -22.30
CA ALA A 119 -4.60 41.57 -22.65
C ALA A 119 -5.34 42.59 -21.78
N GLY A 120 -6.65 42.41 -21.56
CA GLY A 120 -7.45 43.26 -20.68
C GLY A 120 -6.95 43.26 -19.23
N ILE A 121 -6.59 42.10 -18.66
CA ILE A 121 -5.99 42.00 -17.33
C ILE A 121 -4.65 42.75 -17.29
N ALA A 122 -3.79 42.55 -18.28
CA ALA A 122 -2.51 43.25 -18.37
C ALA A 122 -2.70 44.77 -18.45
N CYS A 123 -3.67 45.25 -19.24
CA CYS A 123 -4.03 46.66 -19.32
C CYS A 123 -4.57 47.19 -17.98
N LEU A 124 -5.46 46.47 -17.30
CA LEU A 124 -5.99 46.88 -15.98
C LEU A 124 -4.89 46.94 -14.92
N ILE A 125 -3.94 45.99 -14.93
CA ILE A 125 -2.78 46.02 -14.03
C ILE A 125 -1.89 47.23 -14.34
N ALA A 126 -1.55 47.44 -15.62
CA ALA A 126 -0.71 48.56 -16.03
C ALA A 126 -1.38 49.91 -15.72
N PHE A 127 -2.69 50.00 -15.93
CA PHE A 127 -3.50 51.17 -15.59
C PHE A 127 -3.53 51.40 -14.08
N GLY A 128 -3.78 50.36 -13.27
CA GLY A 128 -3.76 50.45 -11.81
C GLY A 128 -2.39 50.89 -11.28
N VAL A 129 -1.29 50.33 -11.80
CA VAL A 129 0.07 50.74 -11.44
C VAL A 129 0.31 52.19 -11.83
N SER A 130 -0.03 52.57 -13.07
CA SER A 130 0.15 53.96 -13.54
C SER A 130 -0.66 54.94 -12.70
N ASN A 131 -1.91 54.59 -12.37
CA ASN A 131 -2.77 55.44 -11.55
C ASN A 131 -2.25 55.57 -10.12
N ILE A 132 -1.77 54.48 -9.50
CA ILE A 132 -1.12 54.56 -8.18
C ILE A 132 0.15 55.43 -8.27
N SER A 133 0.96 55.25 -9.31
CA SER A 133 2.18 56.04 -9.53
C SER A 133 1.88 57.53 -9.73
N PHE A 134 0.90 57.90 -10.57
CA PHE A 134 0.48 59.28 -10.76
C PHE A 134 -0.10 59.88 -9.48
N ASN A 135 -0.97 59.15 -8.78
CA ASN A 135 -1.49 59.60 -7.50
C ASN A 135 -0.36 59.82 -6.49
N LEU A 136 0.61 58.90 -6.37
CA LEU A 136 1.78 59.05 -5.51
C LEU A 136 2.65 60.26 -5.88
N LEU A 137 2.80 60.56 -7.18
CA LEU A 137 3.60 61.67 -7.69
C LEU A 137 2.91 63.04 -7.52
N GLU A 138 1.59 63.13 -7.74
CA GLU A 138 0.86 64.39 -7.74
C GLU A 138 0.38 64.81 -6.34
N SER A 139 -0.02 63.86 -5.49
CA SER A 139 -0.60 64.16 -4.16
C SER A 139 -0.32 63.13 -3.07
N GLY A 140 0.09 61.92 -3.42
CA GLY A 140 -0.03 60.75 -2.57
C GLY A 140 0.95 60.72 -1.40
N PHE A 141 2.10 61.39 -1.47
CA PHE A 141 2.94 61.53 -0.28
C PHE A 141 2.24 62.33 0.83
N ILE A 142 1.44 63.34 0.47
CA ILE A 142 0.68 64.16 1.43
C ILE A 142 -0.59 63.41 1.86
N THR A 143 -1.32 62.80 0.93
CA THR A 143 -2.59 62.10 1.25
C THR A 143 -2.38 60.81 2.06
N PHE A 144 -1.34 60.02 1.79
CA PHE A 144 -1.00 58.84 2.60
C PHE A 144 -0.48 59.22 3.99
N ARG A 145 0.21 60.36 4.10
CA ARG A 145 0.69 60.89 5.39
C ARG A 145 -0.46 61.43 6.24
N GLU A 146 -1.43 62.10 5.63
CA GLU A 146 -2.53 62.75 6.34
C GLU A 146 -3.65 61.77 6.70
N ASN A 147 -4.00 60.82 5.82
CA ASN A 147 -5.12 59.89 6.03
C ASN A 147 -4.86 58.49 5.45
N PRO A 148 -3.93 57.70 6.02
CA PRO A 148 -3.56 56.39 5.49
C PRO A 148 -4.73 55.41 5.44
N LEU A 149 -5.61 55.42 6.45
CA LEU A 149 -6.78 54.54 6.52
C LEU A 149 -7.74 54.76 5.35
N ARG A 150 -7.94 56.01 4.92
CA ARG A 150 -8.80 56.32 3.78
C ARG A 150 -8.20 55.78 2.48
N ALA A 151 -6.89 55.92 2.29
CA ALA A 151 -6.21 55.38 1.12
C ALA A 151 -6.30 53.85 1.06
N TYR A 152 -6.10 53.15 2.18
CA TYR A 152 -6.28 51.70 2.27
C TYR A 152 -7.71 51.25 2.02
N LEU A 153 -8.71 51.99 2.53
CA LEU A 153 -10.12 51.68 2.27
C LEU A 153 -10.47 51.81 0.79
N TRP A 154 -9.95 52.83 0.10
CA TRP A 154 -10.17 53.02 -1.35
C TRP A 154 -9.48 51.94 -2.19
N THR A 155 -8.25 51.55 -1.86
CA THR A 155 -7.55 50.47 -2.57
C THR A 155 -8.18 49.10 -2.32
N ALA A 156 -8.75 48.87 -1.14
CA ALA A 156 -9.50 47.65 -0.82
C ALA A 156 -10.91 47.62 -1.44
N LEU A 157 -11.54 48.79 -1.64
CA LEU A 157 -12.90 48.87 -2.16
C LEU A 157 -13.03 48.27 -3.57
N LEU A 158 -12.01 48.45 -4.42
CA LEU A 158 -12.00 47.97 -5.80
C LEU A 158 -12.03 46.43 -5.89
N PRO A 159 -11.10 45.67 -5.27
CA PRO A 159 -11.16 44.20 -5.30
C PRO A 159 -12.37 43.65 -4.55
N VAL A 160 -12.78 44.25 -3.43
CA VAL A 160 -13.97 43.82 -2.68
C VAL A 160 -15.24 44.05 -3.49
N GLY A 161 -15.35 45.18 -4.18
CA GLY A 161 -16.48 45.48 -5.07
C GLY A 161 -16.57 44.48 -6.23
N ALA A 162 -15.45 44.17 -6.88
CA ALA A 162 -15.42 43.18 -7.95
C ALA A 162 -15.83 41.78 -7.46
N LEU A 163 -15.36 41.38 -6.27
CA LEU A 163 -15.76 40.12 -5.63
C LEU A 163 -17.25 40.10 -5.27
N ALA A 164 -17.79 41.19 -4.72
CA ALA A 164 -19.22 41.27 -4.38
C ALA A 164 -20.11 41.08 -5.62
N ILE A 165 -19.75 41.69 -6.74
CA ILE A 165 -20.46 41.52 -8.02
C ILE A 165 -20.35 40.07 -8.51
N LYS A 166 -19.18 39.44 -8.38
CA LYS A 166 -18.98 38.03 -8.73
C LYS A 166 -19.82 37.09 -7.86
N VAL A 167 -19.84 37.30 -6.54
CA VAL A 167 -20.67 36.51 -5.61
C VAL A 167 -22.16 36.65 -5.99
N GLY A 168 -22.61 37.86 -6.32
CA GLY A 168 -23.98 38.08 -6.82
C GLY A 168 -24.30 37.26 -8.07
N TRP A 169 -23.34 37.13 -9.00
CA TRP A 169 -23.48 36.28 -10.17
C TRP A 169 -23.48 34.77 -9.86
N ASP A 170 -22.66 34.32 -8.91
CA ASP A 170 -22.61 32.92 -8.47
C ASP A 170 -23.92 32.47 -7.79
N CYS A 171 -24.66 33.40 -7.16
CA CYS A 171 -25.97 33.11 -6.58
C CYS A 171 -27.09 32.91 -7.62
N VAL A 172 -26.87 33.29 -8.88
CA VAL A 172 -27.89 33.15 -9.94
C VAL A 172 -27.84 31.75 -10.52
N GLN A 173 -28.87 30.93 -10.28
CA GLN A 173 -28.90 29.54 -10.74
C GLN A 173 -29.21 29.39 -12.24
N GLU A 174 -30.06 30.25 -12.80
CA GLU A 174 -30.48 30.14 -14.20
C GLU A 174 -29.41 30.68 -15.17
N ARG A 175 -29.05 29.87 -16.17
CA ARG A 175 -27.97 30.22 -17.13
C ARG A 175 -28.28 31.48 -17.94
N ARG A 176 -29.54 31.67 -18.34
CA ARG A 176 -29.96 32.83 -19.13
C ARG A 176 -29.85 34.14 -18.35
N THR A 177 -30.16 34.12 -17.05
CA THR A 177 -30.07 35.30 -16.19
C THR A 177 -28.61 35.60 -15.83
N ARG A 178 -27.76 34.59 -15.66
CA ARG A 178 -26.30 34.76 -15.54
C ARG A 178 -25.69 35.45 -16.75
N ASP A 179 -26.08 35.07 -17.97
CA ASP A 179 -25.58 35.70 -19.19
C ASP A 179 -26.02 37.17 -19.28
N ARG A 180 -27.30 37.46 -18.99
CA ARG A 180 -27.80 38.85 -18.93
C ARG A 180 -27.07 39.69 -17.88
N TYR A 181 -26.80 39.11 -16.70
CA TYR A 181 -26.07 39.78 -15.63
C TYR A 181 -24.64 40.13 -16.06
N LEU A 182 -23.95 39.21 -16.74
CA LEU A 182 -22.61 39.45 -17.29
C LEU A 182 -22.64 40.60 -18.31
N TRP A 183 -23.58 40.60 -19.26
CA TRP A 183 -23.72 41.67 -20.25
C TRP A 183 -24.05 43.03 -19.62
N PHE A 184 -24.91 43.03 -18.59
CA PHE A 184 -25.21 44.24 -17.84
C PHE A 184 -23.97 44.80 -17.14
N CYS A 185 -23.19 43.94 -16.47
CA CYS A 185 -21.94 44.35 -15.85
C CYS A 185 -20.94 44.88 -16.87
N LEU A 186 -20.83 44.26 -18.04
CA LEU A 186 -19.96 44.73 -19.12
C LEU A 186 -20.38 46.12 -19.61
N ALA A 187 -21.68 46.32 -19.84
CA ALA A 187 -22.22 47.62 -20.26
C ALA A 187 -21.96 48.71 -19.21
N ALA A 188 -22.16 48.40 -17.92
CA ALA A 188 -21.88 49.33 -16.82
C ALA A 188 -20.38 49.68 -16.73
N GLY A 189 -19.49 48.69 -16.91
CA GLY A 189 -18.05 48.90 -16.94
C GLY A 189 -17.61 49.80 -18.11
N ILE A 190 -18.11 49.52 -19.32
CA ILE A 190 -17.82 50.35 -20.51
C ILE A 190 -18.35 51.78 -20.33
N LEU A 191 -19.56 51.93 -19.80
CA LEU A 191 -20.12 53.26 -19.50
C LEU A 191 -19.25 54.02 -18.49
N GLY A 192 -18.75 53.33 -17.45
CA GLY A 192 -17.78 53.89 -16.51
C GLY A 192 -16.52 54.41 -17.19
N VAL A 193 -15.95 53.64 -18.13
CA VAL A 193 -14.78 54.07 -18.92
C VAL A 193 -15.10 55.31 -19.75
N LEU A 194 -16.24 55.35 -20.43
CA LEU A 194 -16.64 56.51 -21.25
C LEU A 194 -16.83 57.77 -20.41
N VAL A 195 -17.46 57.64 -19.24
CA VAL A 195 -17.63 58.74 -18.28
C VAL A 195 -16.26 59.21 -17.75
N TRP A 196 -15.37 58.27 -17.41
CA TRP A 196 -14.02 58.59 -16.96
C TRP A 196 -13.21 59.33 -18.03
N VAL A 197 -13.18 58.83 -19.27
CA VAL A 197 -12.48 59.48 -20.40
C VAL A 197 -13.07 60.86 -20.68
N GLY A 198 -14.39 60.99 -20.71
CA GLY A 198 -15.06 62.27 -20.94
C GLY A 198 -14.77 63.30 -19.84
N ALA A 199 -14.81 62.87 -18.58
CA ALA A 199 -14.46 63.72 -17.44
C ALA A 199 -12.98 64.11 -17.48
N TYR A 200 -12.07 63.16 -17.72
CA TYR A 200 -10.63 63.42 -17.82
C TYR A 200 -10.30 64.41 -18.95
N ALA A 201 -10.90 64.24 -20.14
CA ALA A 201 -10.73 65.15 -21.27
C ALA A 201 -11.22 66.58 -20.96
N SER A 202 -12.24 66.72 -20.11
CA SER A 202 -12.76 68.02 -19.69
C SER A 202 -11.89 68.74 -18.65
N VAL A 203 -11.11 68.00 -17.84
CA VAL A 203 -10.18 68.56 -16.83
C VAL A 203 -8.88 69.04 -17.46
N TYR A 204 -8.38 68.33 -18.47
CA TYR A 204 -7.13 68.65 -19.17
C TYR A 204 -7.35 69.06 -20.63
N PRO A 205 -8.08 70.16 -20.90
CA PRO A 205 -8.21 70.68 -22.27
C PRO A 205 -6.86 71.15 -22.86
N SER A 206 -5.82 71.26 -22.03
CA SER A 206 -4.46 71.63 -22.41
C SER A 206 -3.60 70.50 -22.97
N LEU A 207 -4.02 69.23 -22.90
CA LEU A 207 -3.29 68.13 -23.57
C LEU A 207 -3.53 68.09 -25.08
N SER A 208 -4.60 68.75 -25.57
CA SER A 208 -4.89 68.92 -27.00
C SER A 208 -4.50 70.29 -27.56
N LYS A 209 -4.05 71.23 -26.72
CA LYS A 209 -3.54 72.52 -27.18
C LYS A 209 -2.14 72.32 -27.75
N GLY A 210 -1.93 72.72 -29.00
CA GLY A 210 -0.59 72.71 -29.60
C GLY A 210 0.34 73.60 -28.76
N ILE A 211 1.64 73.27 -28.74
CA ILE A 211 2.68 74.03 -28.01
C ILE A 211 2.56 75.55 -28.26
N ASN A 212 2.13 75.94 -29.47
CA ASN A 212 1.89 77.33 -29.86
C ASN A 212 0.77 78.03 -29.07
N ASP A 213 -0.31 77.32 -28.71
CA ASP A 213 -1.40 77.89 -27.90
C ASP A 213 -0.99 78.02 -26.42
N GLN A 214 -0.12 77.14 -25.94
CA GLN A 214 0.48 77.23 -24.61
C GLN A 214 1.42 78.44 -24.50
N ILE A 215 2.27 78.66 -25.52
CA ILE A 215 3.14 79.83 -25.61
C ILE A 215 2.31 81.12 -25.71
N ALA A 216 1.26 81.15 -26.53
CA ALA A 216 0.37 82.30 -26.65
C ALA A 216 -0.33 82.64 -25.32
N SER A 217 -0.73 81.64 -24.54
CA SER A 217 -1.35 81.87 -23.22
C SER A 217 -0.36 82.38 -22.16
N LEU A 218 0.92 82.05 -22.27
CA LEU A 218 1.98 82.57 -21.40
C LEU A 218 2.35 84.03 -21.75
N THR A 219 2.19 84.45 -23.01
CA THR A 219 2.41 85.84 -23.44
C THR A 219 1.27 86.80 -23.07
N VAL A 220 0.12 86.31 -22.59
CA VAL A 220 -1.04 87.15 -22.20
C VAL A 220 -0.97 87.63 -20.75
N PHE A 221 0.02 87.17 -19.96
CA PHE A 221 0.17 87.58 -18.55
C PHE A 221 0.67 89.02 -18.32
N ASP A 222 0.98 89.79 -19.37
CA ASP A 222 1.32 91.22 -19.27
C ASP A 222 0.12 92.18 -19.44
N ALA A 223 -1.11 91.66 -19.57
CA ALA A 223 -2.32 92.49 -19.59
C ALA A 223 -3.01 92.48 -18.19
N PRO A 224 -3.26 93.64 -17.56
CA PRO A 224 -3.96 93.70 -16.27
C PRO A 224 -5.38 93.14 -16.44
N SER A 225 -5.62 92.00 -15.82
CA SER A 225 -6.84 91.22 -15.92
C SER A 225 -8.00 91.88 -15.16
N THR A 226 -8.97 92.39 -15.92
CA THR A 226 -10.34 92.57 -15.44
C THR A 226 -11.23 91.49 -16.07
N SER A 227 -12.16 90.99 -15.26
CA SER A 227 -13.31 90.15 -15.60
C SER A 227 -13.15 88.61 -15.56
N SER A 228 -13.65 88.08 -14.42
CA SER A 228 -14.65 87.00 -14.35
C SER A 228 -14.33 85.65 -15.01
N ALA A 229 -13.61 84.80 -14.29
CA ALA A 229 -13.80 83.36 -14.43
C ALA A 229 -15.06 82.93 -13.65
N ALA A 230 -16.00 82.30 -14.34
CA ALA A 230 -17.28 81.87 -13.80
C ALA A 230 -17.13 80.84 -12.65
N PRO A 231 -17.93 80.94 -11.57
CA PRO A 231 -17.86 80.05 -10.41
C PRO A 231 -18.67 78.78 -10.69
N HIS A 232 -18.22 77.92 -11.61
CA HIS A 232 -18.88 76.63 -11.81
C HIS A 232 -18.30 75.55 -10.88
N SER A 233 -18.95 75.45 -9.72
CA SER A 233 -19.18 74.23 -8.94
C SER A 233 -17.98 73.60 -8.23
N LEU A 234 -17.69 74.09 -7.03
CA LEU A 234 -17.00 73.33 -5.97
C LEU A 234 -18.04 72.63 -5.08
N ASN A 235 -17.72 71.43 -4.59
CA ASN A 235 -18.57 70.71 -3.65
C ASN A 235 -18.34 71.16 -2.19
N PHE A 236 -19.22 70.77 -1.25
CA PHE A 236 -19.18 71.11 0.20
C PHE A 236 -17.88 70.72 0.94
N ALA A 237 -16.93 70.07 0.27
CA ALA A 237 -15.61 69.66 0.78
C ALA A 237 -14.41 70.25 -0.02
N GLY A 238 -14.63 71.23 -0.90
CA GLY A 238 -13.56 71.92 -1.64
C GLY A 238 -13.00 71.18 -2.86
N ALA A 239 -13.52 70.01 -3.23
CA ALA A 239 -13.14 69.29 -4.45
C ALA A 239 -13.97 69.75 -5.67
N LYS A 240 -13.35 69.79 -6.86
CA LYS A 240 -14.07 70.05 -8.12
C LYS A 240 -14.99 68.86 -8.41
N TRP A 241 -16.25 69.11 -8.75
CA TRP A 241 -17.22 68.05 -9.09
C TRP A 241 -16.69 67.08 -10.16
N ILE A 242 -15.87 67.60 -11.08
CA ILE A 242 -15.29 66.82 -12.17
C ILE A 242 -14.29 65.78 -11.66
N ASP A 243 -13.53 66.06 -10.59
CA ASP A 243 -12.60 65.10 -9.99
C ASP A 243 -13.36 63.95 -9.35
N VAL A 244 -14.48 64.24 -8.67
CA VAL A 244 -15.37 63.23 -8.08
C VAL A 244 -15.97 62.34 -9.16
N ILE A 245 -16.44 62.92 -10.27
CA ILE A 245 -16.99 62.16 -11.41
C ILE A 245 -15.91 61.30 -12.06
N THR A 246 -14.69 61.82 -12.19
CA THR A 246 -13.54 61.08 -12.74
C THR A 246 -13.23 59.86 -11.88
N VAL A 247 -13.05 60.04 -10.56
CA VAL A 247 -12.75 58.92 -9.64
C VAL A 247 -13.90 57.91 -9.58
N ALA A 248 -15.16 58.37 -9.56
CA ALA A 248 -16.31 57.49 -9.54
C ALA A 248 -16.44 56.68 -10.85
N GLY A 249 -16.28 57.33 -12.00
CA GLY A 249 -16.30 56.67 -13.31
C GLY A 249 -15.21 55.60 -13.43
N GLN A 250 -14.01 55.91 -12.94
CA GLN A 250 -12.90 54.96 -12.88
C GLN A 250 -13.22 53.76 -11.97
N ALA A 251 -13.71 54.01 -10.76
CA ALA A 251 -14.03 52.95 -9.81
C ALA A 251 -15.10 52.00 -10.36
N VAL A 252 -16.15 52.55 -11.00
CA VAL A 252 -17.18 51.77 -11.69
C VAL A 252 -16.56 50.94 -12.81
N ALA A 253 -15.73 51.54 -13.66
CA ALA A 253 -15.06 50.82 -14.74
C ALA A 253 -14.24 49.63 -14.22
N GLU A 254 -13.35 49.86 -13.26
CA GLU A 254 -12.46 48.84 -12.72
C GLU A 254 -13.21 47.72 -12.01
N ILE A 255 -14.20 48.05 -11.17
CA ILE A 255 -14.98 47.07 -10.41
C ILE A 255 -15.76 46.16 -11.38
N PHE A 256 -16.51 46.74 -12.31
CA PHE A 256 -17.39 45.97 -13.19
C PHE A 256 -16.60 45.20 -14.26
N LEU A 257 -15.56 45.80 -14.87
CA LEU A 257 -14.73 45.09 -15.85
C LEU A 257 -13.95 43.95 -15.19
N SER A 258 -13.34 44.18 -14.02
CA SER A 258 -12.64 43.10 -13.29
C SER A 258 -13.57 41.94 -12.94
N ALA A 259 -14.81 42.24 -12.53
CA ALA A 259 -15.82 41.22 -12.25
C ALA A 259 -16.20 40.44 -13.53
N VAL A 260 -16.42 41.13 -14.65
CA VAL A 260 -16.76 40.49 -15.95
C VAL A 260 -15.64 39.58 -16.43
N LEU A 261 -14.38 40.02 -16.37
CA LEU A 261 -13.24 39.18 -16.74
C LEU A 261 -13.18 37.93 -15.85
N GLY A 262 -13.39 38.09 -14.54
CA GLY A 262 -13.45 36.97 -13.59
C GLY A 262 -14.58 35.98 -13.90
N MET A 263 -15.79 36.46 -14.20
CA MET A 263 -16.93 35.60 -14.57
C MET A 263 -16.68 34.89 -15.90
N TYR A 264 -16.16 35.61 -16.89
CA TYR A 264 -15.88 35.05 -18.21
C TYR A 264 -14.82 33.95 -18.14
N LEU A 265 -13.71 34.18 -17.43
CA LEU A 265 -12.68 33.17 -17.22
C LEU A 265 -13.21 31.95 -16.44
N THR A 266 -14.11 32.16 -15.48
CA THR A 266 -14.76 31.07 -14.74
C THR A 266 -15.63 30.22 -15.67
N ASN A 267 -16.40 30.85 -16.55
CA ASN A 267 -17.20 30.16 -17.57
C ASN A 267 -16.33 29.40 -18.59
N LEU A 268 -15.25 30.02 -19.06
CA LEU A 268 -14.33 29.42 -20.01
C LEU A 268 -13.62 28.21 -19.39
N TYR A 269 -13.13 28.35 -18.16
CA TYR A 269 -12.55 27.25 -17.41
C TYR A 269 -13.54 26.11 -17.22
N GLY A 270 -14.81 26.41 -16.89
CA GLY A 270 -15.86 25.41 -16.77
C GLY A 270 -16.12 24.61 -18.06
N ARG A 271 -15.92 25.22 -19.24
CA ARG A 271 -16.11 24.55 -20.55
C ARG A 271 -14.94 23.67 -20.97
N HIS A 272 -13.71 24.06 -20.63
CA HIS A 272 -12.49 23.34 -21.03
C HIS A 272 -11.82 22.58 -19.89
N ARG A 273 -12.55 22.37 -18.79
CA ARG A 273 -12.04 21.68 -17.62
C ARG A 273 -11.72 20.23 -17.96
N PRO A 274 -10.55 19.68 -17.55
CA PRO A 274 -10.27 18.26 -17.74
C PRO A 274 -11.31 17.40 -17.03
N VAL A 275 -11.78 16.37 -17.73
CA VAL A 275 -12.69 15.33 -17.21
C VAL A 275 -12.18 14.83 -15.86
N ARG A 276 -13.01 14.96 -14.82
CA ARG A 276 -12.69 14.37 -13.51
C ARG A 276 -13.03 12.88 -13.55
N LEU A 277 -12.01 12.06 -13.67
CA LEU A 277 -12.11 10.64 -13.36
C LEU A 277 -11.78 10.44 -11.88
N ALA A 278 -12.67 9.77 -11.15
CA ALA A 278 -12.39 9.30 -9.81
C ALA A 278 -12.17 7.79 -9.84
N LEU A 279 -11.39 7.29 -8.89
CA LEU A 279 -11.32 5.85 -8.65
C LEU A 279 -12.69 5.38 -8.15
N ASP A 280 -13.19 4.27 -8.70
CA ASP A 280 -14.42 3.66 -8.19
C ASP A 280 -14.22 3.26 -6.72
N PRO A 281 -15.03 3.74 -5.76
CA PRO A 281 -14.89 3.30 -4.37
C PRO A 281 -15.00 1.78 -4.24
N ALA A 282 -15.75 1.10 -5.11
CA ALA A 282 -15.87 -0.34 -5.07
C ALA A 282 -14.61 -1.07 -5.55
N THR A 283 -13.80 -0.49 -6.45
CA THR A 283 -12.51 -1.10 -6.83
C THR A 283 -11.54 -1.06 -5.66
N THR A 284 -11.52 0.04 -4.89
CA THR A 284 -10.70 0.11 -3.66
C THR A 284 -11.10 -0.94 -2.62
N GLN A 285 -12.41 -1.19 -2.46
CA GLN A 285 -12.90 -2.23 -1.55
C GLN A 285 -12.48 -3.62 -2.01
N LEU A 286 -12.66 -3.93 -3.30
CA LEU A 286 -12.27 -5.22 -3.86
C LEU A 286 -10.75 -5.45 -3.82
N ASP A 287 -9.93 -4.41 -4.03
CA ASP A 287 -8.47 -4.50 -3.88
C ASP A 287 -8.05 -4.79 -2.44
N GLN A 288 -8.72 -4.17 -1.45
CA GLN A 288 -8.50 -4.48 -0.03
C GLN A 288 -8.95 -5.91 0.32
N GLU A 289 -10.07 -6.37 -0.24
CA GLU A 289 -10.51 -7.75 -0.06
C GLU A 289 -9.51 -8.75 -0.66
N ARG A 290 -9.03 -8.47 -1.88
CA ARG A 290 -8.00 -9.26 -2.54
C ARG A 290 -6.76 -9.39 -1.67
N SER A 291 -6.23 -8.28 -1.14
CA SER A 291 -5.01 -8.33 -0.31
C SER A 291 -5.21 -9.14 0.97
N ARG A 292 -6.39 -9.02 1.61
CA ARG A 292 -6.75 -9.81 2.80
C ARG A 292 -6.89 -11.31 2.49
N LEU A 293 -7.42 -11.65 1.32
CA LEU A 293 -7.53 -13.04 0.86
C LEU A 293 -6.14 -13.62 0.57
N GLU A 294 -5.26 -12.89 -0.12
CA GLU A 294 -3.88 -13.32 -0.39
C GLU A 294 -3.11 -13.59 0.92
N GLU A 295 -3.23 -12.70 1.91
CA GLU A 295 -2.61 -12.89 3.24
C GLU A 295 -3.18 -14.11 3.98
N SER A 296 -4.51 -14.30 3.93
CA SER A 296 -5.16 -15.45 4.55
C SER A 296 -4.76 -16.77 3.89
N ILE A 297 -4.64 -16.80 2.56
CA ILE A 297 -4.14 -17.96 1.81
C ILE A 297 -2.70 -18.28 2.19
N ALA A 298 -1.84 -17.27 2.34
CA ALA A 298 -0.46 -17.47 2.77
C ALA A 298 -0.39 -18.10 4.17
N ARG A 299 -1.22 -17.65 5.11
CA ARG A 299 -1.33 -18.23 6.46
C ARG A 299 -1.82 -19.68 6.43
N GLU A 300 -2.85 -19.98 5.64
CA GLU A 300 -3.37 -21.36 5.53
C GLU A 300 -2.37 -22.30 4.83
N ARG A 301 -1.61 -21.82 3.83
CA ARG A 301 -0.51 -22.59 3.21
C ARG A 301 0.59 -22.93 4.20
N LEU A 302 0.95 -21.99 5.06
CA LEU A 302 1.92 -22.22 6.12
C LEU A 302 1.40 -23.27 7.12
N GLY A 303 0.14 -23.13 7.58
CA GLY A 303 -0.49 -24.11 8.46
C GLY A 303 -0.58 -25.52 7.86
N LEU A 304 -0.89 -25.61 6.56
CA LEU A 304 -0.85 -26.88 5.82
C LEU A 304 0.57 -27.47 5.76
N GLY A 305 1.57 -26.63 5.51
CA GLY A 305 2.99 -27.03 5.50
C GLY A 305 3.45 -27.56 6.86
N GLU A 306 3.06 -26.92 7.96
CA GLU A 306 3.36 -27.39 9.31
C GLU A 306 2.68 -28.73 9.62
N ALA A 307 1.41 -28.89 9.27
CA ALA A 307 0.67 -30.14 9.47
C ALA A 307 1.30 -31.30 8.68
N ASN A 308 1.62 -31.07 7.40
CA ASN A 308 2.28 -32.06 6.54
C ASN A 308 3.70 -32.39 7.04
N GLY A 309 4.44 -31.38 7.53
CA GLY A 309 5.74 -31.58 8.16
C GLY A 309 5.66 -32.47 9.41
N HIS A 310 4.61 -32.32 10.21
CA HIS A 310 4.37 -33.18 11.38
C HIS A 310 4.04 -34.62 10.97
N ILE A 311 3.20 -34.82 9.96
CA ILE A 311 2.90 -36.15 9.41
C ILE A 311 4.18 -36.81 8.90
N ALA A 312 4.98 -36.10 8.10
CA ALA A 312 6.25 -36.61 7.57
C ALA A 312 7.25 -36.95 8.69
N LYS A 313 7.27 -36.17 9.78
CA LYS A 313 8.09 -36.49 10.96
C LYS A 313 7.65 -37.81 11.60
N LEU A 314 6.35 -38.03 11.81
CA LEU A 314 5.81 -39.27 12.38
C LEU A 314 6.07 -40.47 11.45
N GLU A 315 5.93 -40.29 10.13
CA GLU A 315 6.26 -41.31 9.12
C GLU A 315 7.76 -41.70 9.18
N ASN A 316 8.64 -40.72 9.29
CA ASN A 316 10.08 -40.95 9.43
C ASN A 316 10.42 -41.67 10.74
N GLN A 317 9.76 -41.30 11.86
CA GLN A 317 9.93 -41.98 13.14
C GLN A 317 9.45 -43.43 13.08
N LEU A 318 8.30 -43.69 12.45
CA LEU A 318 7.80 -45.05 12.19
C LEU A 318 8.80 -45.84 11.34
N ALA A 319 9.31 -45.27 10.25
CA ALA A 319 10.27 -45.93 9.37
C ALA A 319 11.58 -46.28 10.11
N ALA A 320 12.09 -45.35 10.94
CA ALA A 320 13.26 -45.58 11.78
C ALA A 320 13.03 -46.71 12.80
N LEU A 321 11.86 -46.73 13.45
CA LEU A 321 11.49 -47.76 14.42
C LEU A 321 11.30 -49.13 13.76
N LEU A 322 10.74 -49.20 12.55
CA LEU A 322 10.66 -50.43 11.76
C LEU A 322 12.05 -50.93 11.34
N ALA A 323 12.93 -50.05 10.87
CA ALA A 323 14.30 -50.39 10.50
C ALA A 323 15.09 -50.91 11.71
N TYR A 324 14.91 -50.28 12.87
CA TYR A 324 15.47 -50.71 14.14
C TYR A 324 15.00 -52.12 14.52
N GLY A 325 13.69 -52.37 14.50
CA GLY A 325 13.12 -53.70 14.79
C GLY A 325 13.68 -54.79 13.87
N LYS A 326 13.82 -54.51 12.57
CA LYS A 326 14.47 -55.42 11.61
C LYS A 326 15.93 -55.69 11.96
N SER A 327 16.70 -54.63 12.27
CA SER A 327 18.11 -54.76 12.61
C SER A 327 18.32 -55.61 13.88
N LEU A 328 17.47 -55.44 14.89
CA LEU A 328 17.51 -56.24 16.12
C LEU A 328 17.17 -57.70 15.84
N PHE A 329 16.15 -57.97 15.02
CA PHE A 329 15.81 -59.31 14.60
C PHE A 329 16.97 -60.01 13.89
N HIS A 330 17.58 -59.36 12.88
CA HIS A 330 18.72 -59.93 12.17
C HIS A 330 19.92 -60.16 13.09
N ARG A 331 20.20 -59.23 14.02
CA ARG A 331 21.26 -59.38 15.00
C ARG A 331 21.04 -60.59 15.91
N GLU A 332 19.84 -60.79 16.43
CA GLU A 332 19.54 -61.94 17.28
C GLU A 332 19.43 -63.26 16.52
N ALA A 333 18.92 -63.23 15.28
CA ALA A 333 18.95 -64.39 14.39
C ALA A 333 20.40 -64.86 14.15
N ALA A 334 21.31 -63.93 13.82
CA ALA A 334 22.73 -64.23 13.63
C ALA A 334 23.38 -64.76 14.92
N ARG A 335 23.09 -64.14 16.07
CA ARG A 335 23.62 -64.58 17.37
C ARG A 335 23.18 -66.01 17.73
N ARG A 336 21.93 -66.37 17.43
CA ARG A 336 21.43 -67.74 17.63
C ARG A 336 22.07 -68.73 16.67
N GLN A 337 22.27 -68.35 15.41
CA GLN A 337 22.98 -69.17 14.44
C GLN A 337 24.41 -69.44 14.91
N ASP A 338 25.15 -68.42 15.34
CA ASP A 338 26.48 -68.56 15.92
C ASP A 338 26.50 -69.46 17.16
N HIS A 339 25.49 -69.33 18.05
CA HIS A 339 25.39 -70.18 19.24
C HIS A 339 25.06 -71.63 18.87
N SER A 340 24.22 -71.87 17.87
CA SER A 340 23.90 -73.20 17.38
C SER A 340 25.12 -73.88 16.74
N GLN A 341 25.90 -73.15 15.93
CA GLN A 341 27.16 -73.61 15.36
C GLN A 341 28.19 -73.92 16.45
N LYS A 342 28.35 -73.03 17.45
CA LYS A 342 29.23 -73.28 18.61
C LYS A 342 28.80 -74.52 19.39
N ARG A 343 27.49 -74.73 19.60
CA ARG A 343 26.98 -75.94 20.25
C ARG A 343 27.26 -77.19 19.43
N GLN A 344 27.09 -77.14 18.12
CA GLN A 344 27.42 -78.25 17.23
C GLN A 344 28.91 -78.59 17.31
N ILE A 345 29.80 -77.60 17.24
CA ILE A 345 31.25 -77.79 17.37
C ILE A 345 31.60 -78.40 18.74
N ILE A 346 30.99 -77.92 19.83
CA ILE A 346 31.23 -78.47 21.18
C ILE A 346 30.73 -79.93 21.27
N LEU A 347 29.57 -80.23 20.68
CA LEU A 347 29.02 -81.60 20.67
C LEU A 347 29.87 -82.53 19.80
N GLU A 348 30.41 -82.06 18.68
CA GLU A 348 31.37 -82.79 17.86
C GLU A 348 32.65 -83.07 18.65
N GLN A 349 33.23 -82.05 19.30
CA GLN A 349 34.42 -82.22 20.17
C GLN A 349 34.16 -83.20 21.33
N LEU A 350 32.99 -83.13 21.97
CA LEU A 350 32.60 -84.07 23.04
C LEU A 350 32.39 -85.47 22.50
N SER A 351 31.74 -85.61 21.35
CA SER A 351 31.55 -86.89 20.65
C SER A 351 32.90 -87.51 20.33
N ASP A 352 33.83 -86.74 19.76
CA ASP A 352 35.19 -87.19 19.44
C ASP A 352 35.96 -87.56 20.70
N HIS A 353 35.82 -86.79 21.78
CA HIS A 353 36.45 -87.10 23.07
C HIS A 353 35.90 -88.39 23.70
N VAL A 354 34.59 -88.60 23.67
CA VAL A 354 33.94 -89.84 24.15
C VAL A 354 34.32 -91.03 23.27
N ARG A 355 34.40 -90.84 21.95
CA ARG A 355 34.82 -91.88 20.99
C ARG A 355 36.28 -92.28 21.23
N HIS A 356 37.18 -91.33 21.42
CA HIS A 356 38.56 -91.60 21.81
C HIS A 356 38.68 -92.29 23.18
N HIS A 357 37.81 -91.97 24.15
CA HIS A 357 37.79 -92.67 25.43
C HIS A 357 37.23 -94.09 25.35
N LEU A 358 36.26 -94.35 24.47
CA LEU A 358 35.72 -95.70 24.21
C LEU A 358 36.71 -96.56 23.42
N ASP A 359 37.39 -95.99 22.42
CA ASP A 359 38.41 -96.70 21.64
C ASP A 359 39.71 -96.92 22.44
N GLY A 360 39.98 -96.10 23.47
CA GLY A 360 41.10 -96.27 24.41
C GLY A 360 40.79 -97.20 25.60
N ALA A 361 39.54 -97.61 25.79
CA ALA A 361 39.14 -98.60 26.79
C ALA A 361 39.27 -100.02 26.20
N ASP A 362 40.52 -100.50 26.12
CA ASP A 362 40.85 -101.88 25.77
C ASP A 362 40.02 -102.89 26.61
N PRO A 363 39.29 -103.83 26.00
CA PRO A 363 38.71 -104.98 26.69
C PRO A 363 39.72 -106.10 27.02
N ASP A 364 41.03 -105.87 26.85
CA ASP A 364 42.10 -106.85 27.14
C ASP A 364 43.02 -106.37 28.27
N ARG A 365 42.51 -106.35 29.51
CA ARG A 365 43.38 -106.44 30.70
C ARG A 365 42.64 -106.96 31.94
N SER A 366 42.26 -108.22 31.88
CA SER A 366 42.07 -109.07 33.06
C SER A 366 43.13 -110.17 33.08
N LEU A 367 44.18 -109.94 33.88
CA LEU A 367 44.96 -110.89 34.70
C LEU A 367 46.48 -110.71 34.62
N ALA A 368 47.06 -110.53 35.82
CA ALA A 368 48.48 -110.47 36.20
C ALA A 368 49.23 -109.16 35.85
N GLY A 369 49.87 -108.46 36.79
CA GLY A 369 50.07 -108.74 38.20
C GLY A 369 50.73 -107.56 38.90
N ALA A 370 50.53 -107.53 40.23
CA ALA A 370 51.25 -106.77 41.24
C ALA A 370 52.74 -106.52 40.92
N SER A 371 53.23 -105.31 41.21
CA SER A 371 54.13 -105.03 42.36
C SER A 371 55.01 -103.79 42.15
N ALA A 372 55.08 -102.98 43.21
CA ALA A 372 56.23 -102.20 43.69
C ALA A 372 56.57 -100.84 43.02
N VAL A 373 56.45 -99.73 43.79
CA VAL A 373 57.58 -98.95 44.42
C VAL A 373 58.09 -97.87 43.44
N SER A 374 58.39 -96.61 43.76
CA SER A 374 58.51 -95.79 44.97
C SER A 374 58.50 -94.32 44.54
N SER A 375 58.10 -93.45 45.47
CA SER A 375 58.36 -92.01 45.56
C SER A 375 59.67 -91.47 44.96
N SER A 376 59.60 -90.26 44.39
CA SER A 376 60.40 -89.11 44.84
C SER A 376 59.95 -87.78 44.19
N SER A 377 59.39 -86.90 45.01
CA SER A 377 59.48 -85.42 44.91
C SER A 377 60.96 -84.98 45.11
N PRO A 378 61.41 -83.70 45.07
CA PRO A 378 60.70 -82.43 44.81
C PRO A 378 61.51 -81.37 43.99
N ARG A 379 60.91 -80.16 43.82
CA ARG A 379 61.54 -78.80 43.78
C ARG A 379 62.47 -78.44 42.59
N ASN A 380 62.57 -77.22 42.06
CA ASN A 380 62.18 -75.86 42.50
C ASN A 380 62.39 -74.88 41.31
N GLY A 381 61.67 -73.74 41.32
CA GLY A 381 62.12 -72.39 40.87
C GLY A 381 62.34 -72.16 39.37
N THR A 382 61.92 -71.06 38.75
CA THR A 382 61.56 -69.70 39.22
C THR A 382 60.55 -69.08 38.27
#